data_AF-A0A847LVI5-F1
#
_entry.id   AF-A0A847LVI5-F1
#
_cell.length_a   1.000
_cell.length_b   1.000
_cell.length_c   1.000
_cell.angle_alpha   90.00
_cell.angle_beta   90.00
_cell.angle_gamma   90.00
#
_symmetry.space_group_name_H-M   'P 1'
#
loop_
_entity.id
_entity.type
_entity.pdbx_description
1 polymer ?
#
loop_
_entity_poly.entity_id
_entity_poly.type
_entity_poly.pdbx_seq_one_letter_code
_entity_poly.pdbx_strand_id
1 'polypeptide(L)'
;KRYSYIKTYSYIVQRVGQILTSYKINSADLPEDTYGAKVYREYRYRGVLEEAGKGYPIIFDAINFFLRLKEKFSIDSFSYNTHSFEIKKYIFLKLFAFISFNIKDTNILGKKGERVLNEYKDLTEKALNSENINSMLKHLEQLNNLCIKEDISSGGAADIFAATFAMLKIFALL
;
A
#
# COMPACT_ATOMS: atom_id res chain seq x y z
N LYS A 1 -4.55 4.60 25.10
CA LYS A 1 -3.10 4.95 25.03
C LYS A 1 -2.46 4.60 23.66
N ARG A 2 -2.53 3.38 23.13
CA ARG A 2 -1.89 2.99 21.84
C ARG A 2 -2.26 3.86 20.62
N TYR A 3 -3.54 4.20 20.43
CA TYR A 3 -3.98 5.08 19.33
C TYR A 3 -3.45 6.52 19.40
N SER A 4 -3.05 7.00 20.59
CA SER A 4 -2.51 8.36 20.75
C SER A 4 -1.14 8.49 20.09
N TYR A 5 -0.28 7.46 20.24
CA TYR A 5 1.05 7.46 19.65
C TYR A 5 1.01 7.41 18.12
N ILE A 6 0.09 6.66 17.52
CA ILE A 6 -0.06 6.59 16.05
C ILE A 6 -0.32 7.98 15.46
N LYS A 7 -1.18 8.78 16.11
CA LYS A 7 -1.44 10.17 15.68
C LYS A 7 -0.20 11.04 15.79
N THR A 8 0.54 10.95 16.90
CA THR A 8 1.78 11.72 17.09
C THR A 8 2.85 11.34 16.06
N TYR A 9 3.05 10.04 15.81
CA TYR A 9 4.01 9.58 14.80
C TYR A 9 3.59 9.98 13.38
N SER A 10 2.29 9.89 13.06
CA SER A 10 1.76 10.36 11.78
C SER A 10 2.05 11.85 11.56
N TYR A 11 1.84 12.67 12.58
CA TYR A 11 2.21 14.09 12.53
C TYR A 11 3.72 14.30 12.31
N ILE A 12 4.59 13.59 13.04
CA ILE A 12 6.05 13.70 12.87
C ILE A 12 6.48 13.29 11.46
N VAL A 13 6.03 12.13 10.97
CA VAL A 13 6.37 11.64 9.63
C VAL A 13 5.87 12.60 8.55
N GLN A 14 4.69 13.20 8.73
CA GLN A 14 4.18 14.26 7.85
C GLN A 14 5.09 15.48 7.82
N ARG A 15 5.50 16.01 8.99
CA ARG A 15 6.37 17.18 9.05
C ARG A 15 7.75 16.90 8.44
N VAL A 16 8.34 15.74 8.75
CA VAL A 16 9.64 15.34 8.19
C VAL A 16 9.54 15.10 6.68
N GLY A 17 8.51 14.39 6.23
CA GLY A 17 8.26 14.13 4.80
C GLY A 17 8.13 15.43 4.00
N GLN A 18 7.35 16.40 4.50
CA GLN A 18 7.23 17.73 3.89
C GLN A 18 8.60 18.43 3.78
N ILE A 19 9.40 18.42 4.86
CA ILE A 19 10.72 19.05 4.87
C ILE A 19 11.65 18.39 3.85
N LEU A 20 11.78 17.06 3.89
CA LEU A 20 12.73 16.32 3.05
C LEU A 20 12.37 16.33 1.57
N THR A 21 11.09 16.41 1.25
CA THR A 21 10.61 16.42 -0.14
C THR A 21 10.41 17.83 -0.69
N SER A 22 10.31 18.86 0.16
CA SER A 22 10.09 20.24 -0.28
C SER A 22 11.10 20.69 -1.33
N TYR A 23 12.38 20.32 -1.16
CA TYR A 23 13.42 20.64 -2.13
C TYR A 23 13.22 19.92 -3.48
N LYS A 24 12.82 18.64 -3.46
CA LYS A 24 12.61 17.82 -4.68
C LYS A 24 11.26 18.04 -5.37
N ILE A 25 10.24 18.42 -4.63
CA ILE A 25 8.90 18.70 -5.16
C ILE A 25 8.89 20.08 -5.84
N ASN A 26 9.59 21.06 -5.24
CA ASN A 26 9.66 22.43 -5.74
C ASN A 26 10.75 22.66 -6.79
N SER A 27 11.76 21.80 -6.87
CA SER A 27 12.69 21.80 -8.01
C SER A 27 11.94 21.34 -9.26
N ALA A 28 11.80 22.23 -10.25
CA ALA A 28 11.32 21.88 -11.59
C ALA A 28 12.23 20.86 -12.31
N ASP A 29 13.43 20.63 -11.77
CA ASP A 29 14.46 19.75 -12.28
C ASP A 29 14.27 18.30 -11.79
N LEU A 30 13.17 17.65 -12.20
CA LEU A 30 13.17 16.19 -12.21
C LEU A 30 14.21 15.75 -13.25
N PRO A 31 15.19 14.87 -12.92
CA PRO A 31 16.16 14.42 -13.89
C PRO A 31 15.41 13.81 -15.09
N GLU A 32 15.68 14.35 -16.28
CA GLU A 32 14.81 14.22 -17.46
C GLU A 32 14.57 12.76 -17.90
N ASP A 33 15.45 11.84 -17.48
CA ASP A 33 15.48 10.43 -17.87
C ASP A 33 14.97 9.43 -16.83
N THR A 34 14.48 9.88 -15.67
CA THR A 34 13.90 8.92 -14.70
C THR A 34 12.53 8.43 -15.16
N TYR A 35 12.22 7.16 -14.84
CA TYR A 35 10.89 6.60 -15.10
C TYR A 35 9.78 7.42 -14.43
N GLY A 36 10.01 7.89 -13.20
CA GLY A 36 9.08 8.79 -12.48
C GLY A 36 8.85 10.12 -13.19
N ALA A 37 9.88 10.72 -13.80
CA ALA A 37 9.72 11.95 -14.59
C ALA A 37 8.86 11.72 -15.85
N LYS A 38 9.04 10.58 -16.52
CA LYS A 38 8.20 10.18 -17.67
C LYS A 38 6.73 10.06 -17.27
N VAL A 39 6.43 9.32 -16.20
CA VAL A 39 5.07 9.17 -15.67
C VAL A 39 4.45 10.51 -15.28
N TYR A 40 5.23 11.40 -14.65
CA TYR A 40 4.74 12.73 -14.28
C TYR A 40 4.41 13.61 -15.50
N ARG A 41 5.20 13.56 -16.57
CA ARG A 41 4.92 14.33 -17.80
C ARG A 41 3.61 13.90 -18.45
N GLU A 42 3.34 12.61 -18.49
CA GLU A 42 2.18 12.02 -19.17
C GLU A 42 0.91 12.08 -18.32
N TYR A 43 1.00 11.75 -17.04
CA TYR A 43 -0.18 11.58 -16.16
C TYR A 43 -0.31 12.64 -15.05
N ARG A 44 0.63 13.59 -14.96
CA ARG A 44 0.70 14.63 -13.90
C ARG A 44 0.68 14.07 -12.47
N TYR A 45 1.11 12.83 -12.31
CA TYR A 45 1.11 12.10 -11.03
C TYR A 45 2.53 11.75 -10.60
N ARG A 46 2.90 12.06 -9.35
CA ARG A 46 4.28 11.88 -8.83
C ARG A 46 4.47 10.63 -7.97
N GLY A 47 3.43 9.81 -7.81
CA GLY A 47 3.51 8.52 -7.12
C GLY A 47 4.07 8.61 -5.70
N VAL A 48 5.02 7.73 -5.39
CA VAL A 48 5.67 7.62 -4.07
C VAL A 48 6.27 8.95 -3.59
N LEU A 49 6.75 9.82 -4.50
CA LEU A 49 7.28 11.13 -4.12
C LEU A 49 6.20 12.07 -3.59
N GLU A 50 4.99 12.02 -4.16
CA GLU A 50 3.84 12.78 -3.69
C GLU A 50 3.39 12.28 -2.31
N GLU A 51 3.31 10.95 -2.15
CA GLU A 51 3.00 10.32 -0.87
C GLU A 51 4.03 10.68 0.20
N ALA A 52 5.32 10.68 -0.14
CA ALA A 52 6.39 11.09 0.75
C ALA A 52 6.22 12.55 1.22
N GLY A 53 5.82 13.46 0.32
CA GLY A 53 5.56 14.86 0.67
C GLY A 53 4.34 15.06 1.57
N LYS A 54 3.39 14.12 1.53
CA LYS A 54 2.25 14.07 2.46
C LYS A 54 2.57 13.33 3.77
N GLY A 55 3.74 12.71 3.89
CA GLY A 55 4.10 11.88 5.05
C GLY A 55 3.57 10.44 5.00
N TYR A 56 3.33 9.90 3.82
CA TYR A 56 2.76 8.57 3.60
C TYR A 56 1.45 8.32 4.38
N PRO A 57 0.40 9.14 4.19
CA PRO A 57 -0.89 8.96 4.86
C PRO A 57 -1.44 7.54 4.68
N ILE A 58 -1.23 6.94 3.49
CA ILE A 58 -1.63 5.57 3.18
C ILE A 58 -1.07 4.53 4.16
N ILE A 59 0.14 4.72 4.69
CA ILE A 59 0.74 3.80 5.67
C ILE A 59 -0.10 3.80 6.95
N PHE A 60 -0.51 4.97 7.43
CA PHE A 60 -1.29 5.10 8.66
C PHE A 60 -2.73 4.64 8.46
N ASP A 61 -3.32 4.87 7.28
CA ASP A 61 -4.62 4.31 6.92
C ASP A 61 -4.59 2.78 6.89
N ALA A 62 -3.52 2.21 6.33
CA ALA A 62 -3.30 0.77 6.32
C ALA A 62 -3.09 0.20 7.74
N ILE A 63 -2.37 0.90 8.62
CA ILE A 63 -2.25 0.53 10.04
C ILE A 63 -3.61 0.53 10.72
N ASN A 64 -4.41 1.59 10.53
CA ASN A 64 -5.76 1.66 11.12
C ASN A 64 -6.67 0.55 10.58
N PHE A 65 -6.58 0.25 9.29
CA PHE A 65 -7.29 -0.88 8.67
C PHE A 65 -6.86 -2.22 9.27
N PHE A 66 -5.56 -2.46 9.43
CA PHE A 66 -5.02 -3.64 10.09
C PHE A 66 -5.54 -3.81 11.53
N LEU A 67 -5.58 -2.73 12.31
CA LEU A 67 -6.10 -2.76 13.68
C LEU A 67 -7.58 -3.13 13.74
N ARG A 68 -8.41 -2.60 12.82
CA ARG A 68 -9.83 -2.99 12.72
C ARG A 68 -10.00 -4.46 12.38
N LEU A 69 -9.16 -5.01 11.50
CA LEU A 69 -9.19 -6.44 11.19
C LEU A 69 -8.77 -7.29 12.39
N LYS A 70 -7.71 -6.88 13.10
CA LYS A 70 -7.22 -7.56 14.31
C LYS A 70 -8.31 -7.65 15.38
N GLU A 71 -9.03 -6.55 15.60
CA GLU A 71 -10.18 -6.49 16.50
C GLU A 71 -11.35 -7.37 16.02
N LYS A 72 -11.72 -7.27 14.73
CA LYS A 72 -12.80 -8.07 14.13
C LYS A 72 -12.59 -9.58 14.28
N PHE A 73 -11.34 -10.04 14.21
CA PHE A 73 -10.98 -11.46 14.31
C PHE A 73 -10.46 -11.85 15.70
N SER A 74 -10.57 -10.98 16.71
CA SER A 74 -10.12 -11.22 18.08
C SER A 74 -8.69 -11.75 18.18
N ILE A 75 -7.77 -11.21 17.38
CA ILE A 75 -6.36 -11.60 17.42
C ILE A 75 -5.64 -10.72 18.44
N ASP A 76 -5.27 -11.28 19.58
CA ASP A 76 -4.54 -10.53 20.61
C ASP A 76 -3.04 -10.44 20.31
N SER A 77 -2.45 -11.49 19.72
CA SER A 77 -1.03 -11.54 19.35
C SER A 77 -0.78 -12.23 18.01
N PHE A 78 0.24 -11.79 17.27
CA PHE A 78 0.72 -12.51 16.10
C PHE A 78 1.76 -13.60 16.42
N SER A 79 1.79 -14.14 17.66
CA SER A 79 2.67 -15.25 18.06
C SER A 79 2.45 -16.53 17.23
N TYR A 80 3.52 -17.23 16.83
CA TYR A 80 3.46 -18.44 16.00
C TYR A 80 2.86 -19.64 16.75
N ASN A 81 1.54 -19.76 16.78
CA ASN A 81 0.83 -21.00 17.09
C ASN A 81 -0.15 -21.36 15.95
N THR A 82 -0.15 -22.65 15.58
CA THR A 82 -0.65 -23.20 14.29
C THR A 82 -2.12 -22.95 13.99
N HIS A 83 -2.98 -22.80 15.00
CA HIS A 83 -4.41 -22.52 14.79
C HIS A 83 -4.73 -21.10 14.27
N SER A 84 -3.77 -20.17 14.34
CA SER A 84 -3.97 -18.77 13.93
C SER A 84 -3.46 -18.45 12.53
N PHE A 85 -2.85 -19.41 11.83
CA PHE A 85 -2.09 -19.14 10.60
C PHE A 85 -2.96 -18.63 9.45
N GLU A 86 -4.09 -19.28 9.16
CA GLU A 86 -4.98 -18.91 8.05
C GLU A 86 -5.62 -17.54 8.26
N ILE A 87 -6.03 -17.21 9.49
CA ILE A 87 -6.61 -15.90 9.80
C ILE A 87 -5.56 -14.80 9.65
N LYS A 88 -4.32 -15.04 10.12
CA LYS A 88 -3.22 -14.08 9.97
C LYS A 88 -2.87 -13.86 8.50
N LYS A 89 -2.75 -14.95 7.73
CA LYS A 89 -2.56 -14.89 6.28
C LYS A 89 -3.66 -14.07 5.62
N TYR A 90 -4.92 -14.34 5.97
CA TYR A 90 -6.07 -13.60 5.47
C TYR A 90 -5.99 -12.09 5.80
N ILE A 91 -5.62 -11.73 7.03
CA ILE A 91 -5.45 -10.31 7.44
C ILE A 91 -4.34 -9.64 6.63
N PHE A 92 -3.19 -10.30 6.42
CA PHE A 92 -2.10 -9.72 5.62
C PHE A 92 -2.47 -9.57 4.15
N LEU A 93 -3.19 -10.55 3.58
CA LEU A 93 -3.70 -10.44 2.22
C LEU A 93 -4.71 -9.28 2.09
N LYS A 94 -5.59 -9.09 3.10
CA LYS A 94 -6.49 -7.91 3.17
C LYS A 94 -5.73 -6.62 3.25
N LEU A 95 -4.68 -6.56 4.05
CA LEU A 95 -3.84 -5.37 4.17
C LEU A 95 -3.16 -5.03 2.84
N PHE A 96 -2.61 -6.04 2.15
CA PHE A 96 -2.01 -5.85 0.83
C PHE A 96 -3.03 -5.40 -0.22
N ALA A 97 -4.22 -6.02 -0.25
CA ALA A 97 -5.30 -5.63 -1.14
C ALA A 97 -5.79 -4.19 -0.86
N PHE A 98 -5.90 -3.81 0.42
CA PHE A 98 -6.26 -2.45 0.84
C PHE A 98 -5.26 -1.42 0.31
N ILE A 99 -3.95 -1.66 0.50
CA ILE A 99 -2.91 -0.76 0.00
C ILE A 99 -2.96 -0.70 -1.53
N SER A 100 -3.00 -1.85 -2.20
CA SER A 100 -3.02 -1.95 -3.66
C SER A 100 -4.19 -1.20 -4.30
N PHE A 101 -5.37 -1.25 -3.68
CA PHE A 101 -6.56 -0.57 -4.17
C PHE A 101 -6.46 0.96 -4.03
N ASN A 102 -5.92 1.42 -2.90
CA ASN A 102 -5.91 2.84 -2.55
C ASN A 102 -4.76 3.63 -3.18
N ILE A 103 -3.73 2.97 -3.69
CA ILE A 103 -2.65 3.66 -4.41
C ILE A 103 -2.95 3.77 -5.91
N LYS A 104 -2.44 4.82 -6.55
CA LYS A 104 -2.34 4.90 -8.02
C LYS A 104 -0.93 4.44 -8.40
N ASP A 105 -0.72 3.13 -8.61
CA ASP A 105 0.64 2.60 -8.81
C ASP A 105 1.28 3.14 -10.11
N THR A 106 2.38 3.90 -9.97
CA THR A 106 3.07 4.52 -11.11
C THR A 106 3.78 3.52 -12.00
N ASN A 107 4.15 2.34 -11.50
CA ASN A 107 4.79 1.31 -12.33
C ASN A 107 3.77 0.75 -13.32
N ILE A 108 2.56 0.44 -12.87
CA ILE A 108 1.47 -0.01 -13.75
C ILE A 108 1.06 1.12 -14.69
N LEU A 109 0.81 2.31 -14.13
CA LEU A 109 0.37 3.48 -14.90
C LEU A 109 1.36 3.83 -16.03
N GLY A 110 2.65 3.89 -15.71
CA GLY A 110 3.68 4.24 -16.70
C GLY A 110 3.92 3.17 -17.77
N LYS A 111 3.65 1.90 -17.46
CA LYS A 111 3.95 0.79 -18.37
C LYS A 111 2.77 0.46 -19.28
N LYS A 112 1.54 0.58 -18.78
CA LYS A 112 0.32 0.13 -19.47
C LYS A 112 -0.86 1.11 -19.44
N GLY A 113 -0.73 2.24 -18.75
CA GLY A 113 -1.74 3.29 -18.70
C GLY A 113 -2.93 2.97 -17.77
N GLU A 114 -3.93 3.85 -17.80
CA GLU A 114 -5.04 3.85 -16.84
C GLU A 114 -5.97 2.63 -16.99
N ARG A 115 -6.17 2.12 -18.21
CA ARG A 115 -7.03 0.94 -18.43
C ARG A 115 -6.56 -0.24 -17.58
N VAL A 116 -5.28 -0.60 -17.68
CA VAL A 116 -4.72 -1.74 -16.97
C VAL A 116 -4.62 -1.47 -15.47
N LEU A 117 -4.36 -0.23 -15.06
CA LEU A 117 -4.42 0.16 -13.65
C LEU A 117 -5.82 -0.02 -13.06
N ASN A 118 -6.87 0.32 -13.81
CA ASN A 118 -8.25 0.16 -13.36
C ASN A 118 -8.62 -1.33 -13.27
N GLU A 119 -8.24 -2.16 -14.25
CA GLU A 119 -8.43 -3.62 -14.16
C GLU A 119 -7.70 -4.23 -12.94
N TYR A 120 -6.48 -3.77 -12.67
CA TYR A 120 -5.73 -4.14 -11.47
C TYR A 120 -6.52 -3.74 -10.20
N LYS A 121 -7.03 -2.50 -10.15
CA LYS A 121 -7.83 -2.02 -9.01
C LYS A 121 -9.11 -2.82 -8.80
N ASP A 122 -9.85 -3.13 -9.85
CA ASP A 122 -11.09 -3.92 -9.76
C ASP A 122 -10.85 -5.31 -9.15
N LEU A 123 -9.75 -5.97 -9.54
CA LEU A 123 -9.37 -7.27 -8.97
C LEU A 123 -8.93 -7.15 -7.51
N THR A 124 -8.18 -6.08 -7.16
CA THR A 124 -7.80 -5.83 -5.77
C THR A 124 -9.00 -5.50 -4.87
N GLU A 125 -9.99 -4.78 -5.40
CA GLU A 125 -11.23 -4.47 -4.68
C GLU A 125 -12.03 -5.73 -4.40
N LYS A 126 -12.18 -6.62 -5.39
CA LYS A 126 -12.83 -7.92 -5.21
C LYS A 126 -12.13 -8.77 -4.14
N ALA A 127 -10.80 -8.81 -4.16
CA ALA A 127 -10.02 -9.46 -3.10
C ALA A 127 -10.26 -8.79 -1.73
N LEU A 128 -10.25 -7.45 -1.67
CA LEU A 128 -10.48 -6.66 -0.45
C LEU A 128 -11.89 -6.86 0.12
N ASN A 129 -12.88 -7.13 -0.72
CA ASN A 129 -14.27 -7.34 -0.32
C ASN A 129 -14.66 -8.82 -0.17
N SER A 130 -13.77 -9.76 -0.46
CA SER A 130 -14.00 -11.20 -0.27
C SER A 130 -14.40 -11.55 1.17
N GLU A 131 -15.32 -12.49 1.36
CA GLU A 131 -15.79 -12.86 2.71
C GLU A 131 -14.83 -13.81 3.43
N ASN A 132 -14.12 -14.64 2.66
CA ASN A 132 -13.21 -15.67 3.17
C ASN A 132 -11.94 -15.76 2.31
N ILE A 133 -10.94 -16.49 2.83
CA ILE A 133 -9.63 -16.60 2.19
C ILE A 133 -9.69 -17.31 0.83
N ASN A 134 -10.56 -18.30 0.64
CA ASN A 134 -10.64 -19.03 -0.62
C ASN A 134 -11.15 -18.14 -1.76
N SER A 135 -12.19 -17.33 -1.50
CA SER A 135 -12.68 -16.35 -2.48
C SER A 135 -11.60 -15.30 -2.78
N MET A 136 -10.91 -14.85 -1.74
CA MET A 136 -9.82 -13.89 -1.89
C MET A 136 -8.68 -14.41 -2.76
N LEU A 137 -8.25 -15.66 -2.53
CA LEU A 137 -7.18 -16.28 -3.31
C LEU A 137 -7.54 -16.40 -4.79
N LYS A 138 -8.81 -16.66 -5.15
CA LYS A 138 -9.26 -16.65 -6.55
C LYS A 138 -9.07 -15.29 -7.21
N HIS A 139 -9.42 -14.20 -6.53
CA HIS A 139 -9.23 -12.85 -7.06
C HIS A 139 -7.76 -12.45 -7.13
N LEU A 140 -6.94 -12.87 -6.16
CA LEU A 140 -5.49 -12.65 -6.18
C LEU A 140 -4.79 -13.48 -7.27
N GLU A 141 -5.29 -14.67 -7.59
CA GLU A 141 -4.81 -15.47 -8.72
C GLU A 141 -5.14 -14.78 -10.05
N GLN A 142 -6.35 -14.25 -10.21
CA GLN A 142 -6.71 -13.42 -11.36
C GLN A 142 -5.83 -12.17 -11.47
N LEU A 143 -5.55 -11.52 -10.35
CA LEU A 143 -4.64 -10.37 -10.28
C LEU A 143 -3.22 -10.76 -10.71
N ASN A 144 -2.71 -11.89 -10.23
CA ASN A 144 -1.40 -12.41 -10.62
C ASN A 144 -1.34 -12.72 -12.13
N ASN A 145 -2.39 -13.34 -12.68
CA ASN A 145 -2.47 -13.62 -14.11
C ASN A 145 -2.54 -12.34 -14.95
N LEU A 146 -3.23 -11.30 -14.48
CA LEU A 146 -3.19 -9.98 -15.10
C LEU A 146 -1.76 -9.41 -15.07
N CYS A 147 -1.08 -9.48 -13.92
CA CYS A 147 0.30 -9.02 -13.79
C CYS A 147 1.26 -9.71 -14.77
N ILE A 148 1.16 -11.04 -14.91
CA ILE A 148 1.98 -11.82 -15.84
C ILE A 148 1.62 -11.46 -17.29
N LYS A 149 0.33 -11.47 -17.64
CA LYS A 149 -0.15 -11.22 -19.01
C LYS A 149 0.26 -9.84 -19.51
N GLU A 150 0.09 -8.83 -18.66
CA GLU A 150 0.41 -7.44 -19.00
C GLU A 150 1.87 -7.10 -18.70
N ASP A 151 2.69 -8.04 -18.21
CA ASP A 151 4.08 -7.78 -17.80
C ASP A 151 4.15 -6.54 -16.88
N ILE A 152 3.35 -6.51 -15.82
CA ILE A 152 3.31 -5.42 -14.84
C ILE A 152 3.57 -5.94 -13.43
N SER A 153 3.94 -5.03 -12.54
CA SER A 153 4.00 -5.28 -11.11
C SER A 153 3.56 -4.04 -10.33
N SER A 154 2.99 -4.27 -9.15
CA SER A 154 2.56 -3.21 -8.24
C SER A 154 3.68 -2.89 -7.24
N GLY A 155 4.78 -2.34 -7.77
CA GLY A 155 5.97 -2.06 -6.97
C GLY A 155 5.70 -1.02 -5.88
N GLY A 156 4.90 0.01 -6.17
CA GLY A 156 4.50 1.00 -5.18
C GLY A 156 3.68 0.39 -4.05
N ALA A 157 2.78 -0.55 -4.35
CA ALA A 157 2.01 -1.23 -3.31
C ALA A 157 2.89 -2.12 -2.43
N ALA A 158 3.86 -2.82 -3.05
CA ALA A 158 4.80 -3.67 -2.33
C ALA A 158 5.68 -2.84 -1.37
N ASP A 159 6.19 -1.70 -1.82
CA ASP A 159 7.00 -0.79 -1.00
C ASP A 159 6.20 -0.25 0.20
N ILE A 160 4.97 0.23 -0.05
CA ILE A 160 4.09 0.71 1.02
C ILE A 160 3.72 -0.42 1.98
N PHE A 161 3.44 -1.63 1.48
CA PHE A 161 3.16 -2.80 2.32
C PHE A 161 4.34 -3.16 3.22
N ALA A 162 5.56 -3.17 2.68
CA ALA A 162 6.77 -3.41 3.45
C ALA A 162 7.00 -2.32 4.53
N ALA A 163 6.82 -1.04 4.16
CA ALA A 163 6.94 0.08 5.08
C ALA A 163 5.87 0.03 6.18
N THR A 164 4.62 -0.29 5.84
CA THR A 164 3.53 -0.53 6.82
C THR A 164 3.89 -1.66 7.78
N PHE A 165 4.42 -2.78 7.27
CA PHE A 165 4.83 -3.90 8.10
C PHE A 165 5.96 -3.52 9.07
N ALA A 166 6.95 -2.75 8.61
CA ALA A 166 8.01 -2.21 9.46
C ALA A 166 7.44 -1.30 10.57
N MET A 167 6.50 -0.42 10.24
CA MET A 167 5.84 0.46 11.20
C MET A 167 5.01 -0.31 12.23
N LEU A 168 4.28 -1.35 11.80
CA LEU A 168 3.55 -2.22 12.71
C LEU A 168 4.49 -2.91 13.71
N LYS A 169 5.70 -3.30 13.30
CA LYS A 169 6.74 -3.82 14.21
C LYS A 169 7.26 -2.75 15.16
N ILE A 170 7.61 -1.56 14.66
CA ILE A 170 8.10 -0.44 15.48
C ILE A 170 7.09 -0.07 16.57
N PHE A 171 5.79 -0.14 16.25
CA PHE A 171 4.72 0.14 17.20
C PHE A 171 4.31 -1.05 18.08
N ALA A 172 4.99 -2.21 17.95
CA ALA A 172 4.67 -3.45 18.66
C ALA A 172 3.19 -3.86 18.49
N LEU A 173 2.68 -3.77 17.25
CA LEU A 173 1.31 -4.13 16.87
C LEU A 173 1.19 -5.53 16.27
N LEU A 174 2.32 -6.09 15.80
CA LEU A 174 2.52 -7.50 15.45
C LEU A 174 3.04 -8.25 16.67
#